data_AF-S4P349-F1
#
_entry.id   AF-S4P349-F1
#
_cell.length_a   1.000
_cell.length_b   1.000
_cell.length_c   1.000
_cell.angle_alpha   90.00
_cell.angle_beta   90.00
_cell.angle_gamma   90.00
#
_symmetry.space_group_name_H-M   'P 1'
#
loop_
_entity.id
_entity.type
_entity.pdbx_description
1 polymer ?
#
loop_
_entity_poly.entity_id
_entity_poly.type
_entity_poly.pdbx_seq_one_letter_code
_entity_poly.pdbx_strand_id
1 'polypeptide(L)'
;MSFTVLCSFVVAFYVVLWFFDSFFKSCMHYPYYAFLEGTGLRVGVFNFTWKTTAFNRFIYRWSKNLTRVLRKWFNFGFIFAIAVFLPFAIWTLLNFIFEHFHESIQISGVPEVKAMLPGVNIPASDFWVYFMAIGFSSIFHELGHAAAAAQEDVQLLNIGVYVFAIIPIAFVELNTEHLNSLSITKRLKIYCAGVWHNVALAFIAMLLFFSAPILFSIAYKTDIGVRVTGFTSDSPLIKPRGLEDSDVILSINGCPIKNAKDWSYCLHVAHDRYGICTSAE
;
A
#
# COMPACT_ATOMS: atom_id res chain seq x y z
N MET A 1 15.29 11.25 4.97
CA MET A 1 14.61 12.24 5.84
C MET A 1 14.54 11.69 7.25
N SER A 2 14.82 12.49 8.28
CA SER A 2 14.58 12.08 9.67
C SER A 2 13.08 12.21 10.01
N PHE A 3 12.61 11.44 10.99
CA PHE A 3 11.23 11.54 11.52
C PHE A 3 10.87 12.96 11.95
N THR A 4 11.81 13.67 12.58
CA THR A 4 11.65 15.06 13.02
C THR A 4 11.35 16.02 11.86
N VAL A 5 11.97 15.81 10.71
CA VAL A 5 11.72 16.61 9.49
C VAL A 5 10.32 16.33 8.96
N LEU A 6 9.88 15.06 8.92
CA LEU A 6 8.51 14.71 8.53
C LEU A 6 7.47 15.38 9.43
N CYS A 7 7.63 15.28 10.76
CA CYS A 7 6.74 15.93 11.71
C CYS A 7 6.69 17.45 11.52
N SER A 8 7.84 18.08 11.28
CA SER A 8 7.93 19.54 11.05
C SER A 8 7.14 19.95 9.80
N PHE A 9 7.26 19.19 8.70
CA PHE A 9 6.47 19.43 7.48
C PHE A 9 4.98 19.28 7.72
N VAL A 10 4.56 18.23 8.44
CA VAL A 10 3.14 17.98 8.75
C VAL A 10 2.57 19.12 9.60
N VAL A 11 3.28 19.53 10.65
CA VAL A 11 2.85 20.65 11.50
C VAL A 11 2.77 21.94 10.69
N ALA A 12 3.79 22.26 9.89
CA ALA A 12 3.79 23.44 9.04
C ALA A 12 2.60 23.44 8.07
N PHE A 13 2.32 22.30 7.41
CA PHE A 13 1.18 22.14 6.52
C PHE A 13 -0.16 22.43 7.21
N TYR A 14 -0.39 21.86 8.40
CA TYR A 14 -1.64 22.09 9.14
C TYR A 14 -1.75 23.50 9.72
N VAL A 15 -0.63 24.12 10.13
CA VAL A 15 -0.62 25.53 10.56
C VAL A 15 -1.00 26.44 9.39
N VAL A 16 -0.47 26.18 8.19
CA VAL A 16 -0.81 26.93 6.98
C VAL A 16 -2.29 26.74 6.62
N LEU A 17 -2.79 25.50 6.62
CA LEU A 17 -4.22 25.23 6.38
C LEU A 17 -5.12 25.93 7.39
N TRP A 18 -4.78 25.84 8.68
CA TRP A 18 -5.55 26.46 9.76
C TRP A 18 -5.50 27.99 9.68
N PHE A 19 -4.35 28.57 9.33
CA PHE A 19 -4.21 30.01 9.11
C PHE A 19 -5.13 30.47 7.98
N PHE A 20 -5.09 29.82 6.81
CA PHE A 20 -5.95 30.20 5.69
C PHE A 20 -7.43 29.97 5.99
N ASP A 21 -7.80 28.86 6.62
CA ASP A 21 -9.19 28.59 7.02
C ASP A 21 -9.71 29.66 8.00
N SER A 22 -8.90 30.06 8.98
CA SER A 22 -9.25 31.12 9.93
C SER A 22 -9.32 32.50 9.28
N PHE A 23 -8.38 32.79 8.36
CA PHE A 23 -8.35 34.03 7.60
C PHE A 23 -9.59 34.17 6.71
N PHE A 24 -9.95 33.14 5.95
CA PHE A 24 -11.12 33.18 5.08
C PHE A 24 -12.44 33.21 5.87
N LYS A 25 -12.54 32.52 7.01
CA LYS A 25 -13.70 32.65 7.91
C LYS A 25 -13.89 34.06 8.46
N SER A 26 -12.80 34.80 8.65
CA SER A 26 -12.81 36.17 9.19
C SER A 26 -13.05 37.22 8.11
N CYS A 27 -12.32 37.16 6.99
CA CYS A 27 -12.35 38.17 5.93
C CYS A 27 -13.43 37.92 4.87
N MET A 28 -13.81 36.66 4.63
CA MET A 28 -14.70 36.23 3.56
C MET A 28 -15.79 35.29 4.08
N HIS A 29 -16.37 35.62 5.24
CA HIS A 29 -17.29 34.76 6.00
C HIS A 29 -18.34 34.08 5.10
N TYR A 30 -19.29 34.84 4.55
CA TYR A 30 -20.39 34.26 3.76
C TYR A 30 -19.93 33.44 2.53
N PRO A 31 -19.09 33.97 1.60
CA PRO A 31 -18.68 33.20 0.42
C PRO A 31 -17.83 31.98 0.78
N TYR A 32 -17.01 32.03 1.83
CA TYR A 32 -16.21 30.89 2.25
C TYR A 32 -17.05 29.79 2.92
N TYR A 33 -18.03 30.14 3.78
CA TYR A 33 -18.96 29.17 4.34
C TYR A 33 -19.80 28.50 3.25
N ALA A 34 -20.32 29.28 2.29
CA ALA A 34 -21.04 28.74 1.14
C ALA A 34 -20.16 27.81 0.28
N PHE A 35 -18.86 28.15 0.11
CA PHE A 35 -17.89 27.29 -0.56
C PHE A 35 -17.65 25.97 0.20
N LEU A 36 -17.43 26.02 1.52
CA LEU A 36 -17.22 24.83 2.34
C LEU A 36 -18.45 23.91 2.33
N GLU A 37 -19.65 24.46 2.44
CA GLU A 37 -20.90 23.69 2.34
C GLU A 37 -21.13 23.13 0.94
N GLY A 38 -20.88 23.93 -0.11
CA GLY A 38 -21.06 23.50 -1.50
C GLY A 38 -20.06 22.44 -1.96
N THR A 39 -18.82 22.47 -1.44
CA THR A 39 -17.79 21.47 -1.72
C THR A 39 -17.83 20.28 -0.77
N GLY A 40 -18.49 20.41 0.38
CA GLY A 40 -18.48 19.42 1.45
C GLY A 40 -17.15 19.31 2.20
N LEU A 41 -16.29 20.33 2.10
CA LEU A 41 -15.01 20.40 2.80
C LEU A 41 -15.20 20.92 4.23
N ARG A 42 -14.56 20.26 5.19
CA ARG A 42 -14.48 20.71 6.59
C ARG A 42 -13.04 20.62 7.05
N VAL A 43 -12.46 21.75 7.45
CA VAL A 43 -11.11 21.83 8.00
C VAL A 43 -11.20 21.89 9.53
N GLY A 44 -10.46 21.02 10.20
CA GLY A 44 -10.31 20.98 11.65
C GLY A 44 -8.85 21.07 12.07
N VAL A 45 -8.59 20.98 13.37
CA VAL A 45 -7.22 21.00 13.91
C VAL A 45 -6.55 19.66 13.60
N PHE A 46 -5.44 19.67 12.85
CA PHE A 46 -4.73 18.47 12.36
C PHE A 46 -5.60 17.49 11.54
N ASN A 47 -6.73 17.94 11.01
CA ASN A 47 -7.58 17.11 10.18
C ASN A 47 -8.32 17.90 9.11
N PHE A 48 -8.68 17.22 8.03
CA PHE A 48 -9.67 17.73 7.09
C PHE A 48 -10.55 16.59 6.61
N THR A 49 -11.80 16.93 6.32
CA THR A 49 -12.81 16.00 5.79
C THR A 49 -13.34 16.56 4.50
N TRP A 50 -13.45 15.72 3.48
CA TRP A 50 -14.17 16.05 2.26
C TRP A 50 -15.29 15.04 2.06
N LYS A 51 -16.52 15.52 1.88
CA LYS A 51 -17.72 14.71 1.62
C LYS A 51 -18.32 15.10 0.28
N THR A 52 -18.80 14.11 -0.47
CA THR A 52 -19.49 14.32 -1.74
C THR A 52 -20.57 13.28 -1.97
N THR A 53 -21.64 13.68 -2.66
CA THR A 53 -22.72 12.80 -3.13
C THR A 53 -22.61 12.50 -4.62
N ALA A 54 -21.67 13.15 -5.33
CA ALA A 54 -21.57 13.10 -6.78
C ALA A 54 -21.39 11.66 -7.33
N PHE A 55 -20.65 10.82 -6.60
CA PHE A 55 -20.37 9.44 -7.00
C PHE A 55 -21.49 8.44 -6.64
N ASN A 56 -22.44 8.82 -5.77
CA ASN A 56 -23.44 7.88 -5.25
C ASN A 56 -24.28 7.27 -6.39
N ARG A 57 -24.75 8.12 -7.32
CA ARG A 57 -25.55 7.67 -8.47
C ARG A 57 -24.76 6.81 -9.43
N PHE A 58 -23.48 7.14 -9.64
CA PHE A 58 -22.59 6.36 -10.48
C PHE A 58 -22.38 4.96 -9.90
N ILE A 59 -22.01 4.86 -8.62
CA ILE A 59 -21.79 3.58 -7.94
C ILE A 59 -23.06 2.75 -7.90
N TYR A 60 -24.21 3.36 -7.60
CA TYR A 60 -25.49 2.66 -7.60
C TYR A 60 -25.80 2.05 -8.98
N ARG A 61 -25.69 2.84 -10.05
CA ARG A 61 -25.92 2.36 -11.43
C ARG A 61 -24.92 1.28 -11.84
N TRP A 62 -23.63 1.50 -11.58
CA TRP A 62 -22.57 0.54 -11.88
C TRP A 62 -22.80 -0.78 -11.16
N SER A 63 -23.13 -0.72 -9.87
CA SER A 63 -23.45 -1.89 -9.06
C SER A 63 -24.68 -2.61 -9.64
N LYS A 64 -25.79 -1.89 -9.89
CA LYS A 64 -27.01 -2.49 -10.45
C LYS A 64 -26.80 -3.10 -11.85
N ASN A 65 -25.99 -2.49 -12.70
CA ASN A 65 -25.65 -3.05 -14.02
C ASN A 65 -24.91 -4.40 -13.91
N LEU A 66 -24.08 -4.56 -12.88
CA LEU A 66 -23.31 -5.78 -12.63
C LEU A 66 -23.95 -6.72 -11.59
N THR A 67 -25.25 -6.58 -11.31
CA THR A 67 -25.96 -7.31 -10.26
C THR A 67 -25.70 -8.81 -10.25
N ARG A 68 -25.69 -9.47 -11.41
CA ARG A 68 -25.47 -10.92 -11.51
C ARG A 68 -24.08 -11.34 -11.03
N VAL A 69 -23.06 -10.57 -11.39
CA VAL A 69 -21.66 -10.83 -11.03
C VAL A 69 -21.42 -10.44 -9.57
N LEU A 70 -21.83 -9.23 -9.20
CA LEU A 70 -21.61 -8.69 -7.85
C LEU A 70 -22.34 -9.50 -6.78
N ARG A 71 -23.54 -10.01 -7.05
CA ARG A 71 -24.24 -10.89 -6.09
C ARG A 71 -23.45 -12.16 -5.80
N LYS A 72 -22.87 -12.80 -6.82
CA LYS A 72 -22.02 -13.99 -6.64
C LYS A 72 -20.73 -13.61 -5.91
N TRP A 73 -20.11 -12.50 -6.31
CA TRP A 73 -18.90 -11.94 -5.69
C TRP A 73 -19.08 -11.69 -4.19
N PHE A 74 -20.15 -11.00 -3.78
CA PHE A 74 -20.42 -10.71 -2.37
C PHE A 74 -20.86 -11.94 -1.59
N ASN A 75 -21.60 -12.88 -2.20
CA ASN A 75 -21.92 -14.14 -1.54
C ASN A 75 -20.66 -14.95 -1.24
N PHE A 76 -19.75 -15.06 -2.19
CA PHE A 76 -18.47 -15.74 -2.00
C PHE A 76 -17.60 -15.00 -0.97
N GLY A 77 -17.47 -13.68 -1.11
CA GLY A 77 -16.67 -12.85 -0.21
C GLY A 77 -17.15 -12.90 1.24
N PHE A 78 -18.47 -12.91 1.45
CA PHE A 78 -19.07 -13.10 2.78
C PHE A 78 -18.69 -14.45 3.40
N ILE A 79 -18.81 -15.54 2.64
CA ILE A 79 -18.45 -16.89 3.12
C ILE A 79 -16.95 -16.93 3.43
N PHE A 80 -16.11 -16.42 2.53
CA PHE A 80 -14.66 -16.38 2.72
C PHE A 80 -14.25 -15.55 3.95
N ALA A 81 -14.83 -14.35 4.11
CA ALA A 81 -14.53 -13.48 5.23
C ALA A 81 -14.87 -14.13 6.58
N ILE A 82 -15.99 -14.84 6.67
CA ILE A 82 -16.40 -15.49 7.92
C ILE A 82 -15.68 -16.82 8.15
N ALA A 83 -15.55 -17.65 7.12
CA ALA A 83 -15.01 -19.00 7.27
C ALA A 83 -13.48 -19.03 7.35
N VAL A 84 -12.80 -18.06 6.73
CA VAL A 84 -11.34 -18.04 6.63
C VAL A 84 -10.75 -16.83 7.34
N PHE A 85 -11.16 -15.62 6.94
CA PHE A 85 -10.51 -14.40 7.43
C PHE A 85 -10.77 -14.15 8.92
N LEU A 86 -12.01 -14.36 9.39
CA LEU A 86 -12.38 -14.13 10.79
C LEU A 86 -11.63 -15.08 11.75
N PRO A 87 -11.59 -16.41 11.54
CA PRO A 87 -10.78 -17.32 12.36
C PRO A 87 -9.29 -16.95 12.33
N PHE A 88 -8.75 -16.59 11.17
CA PHE A 88 -7.36 -16.14 11.04
C PHE A 88 -7.10 -14.84 11.82
N ALA A 89 -8.02 -13.87 11.75
CA ALA A 89 -7.93 -12.62 12.49
C ALA A 89 -8.03 -12.85 14.01
N ILE A 90 -8.92 -13.74 14.46
CA ILE A 90 -9.03 -14.12 15.87
C ILE A 90 -7.75 -14.83 16.33
N TRP A 91 -7.24 -15.78 15.54
CA TRP A 91 -6.01 -16.50 15.87
C TRP A 91 -4.80 -15.56 15.98
N THR A 92 -4.61 -14.65 15.03
CA THR A 92 -3.53 -13.64 15.08
C THR A 92 -3.68 -12.69 16.26
N LEU A 93 -4.89 -12.21 16.56
CA LEU A 93 -5.17 -11.39 17.73
C LEU A 93 -4.83 -12.12 19.03
N LEU A 94 -5.25 -13.39 19.15
CA LEU A 94 -4.96 -14.21 20.32
C LEU A 94 -3.45 -14.43 20.48
N ASN A 95 -2.73 -14.76 19.41
CA ASN A 95 -1.27 -14.91 19.47
C ASN A 95 -0.59 -13.62 19.94
N PHE A 96 -0.99 -12.47 19.39
CA PHE A 96 -0.46 -11.17 19.81
C PHE A 96 -0.70 -10.91 21.30
N ILE A 97 -1.90 -11.21 21.79
CA ILE A 97 -2.24 -11.11 23.21
C ILE A 97 -1.35 -12.05 24.04
N PHE A 98 -1.25 -13.33 23.66
CA PHE A 98 -0.46 -14.31 24.39
C PHE A 98 1.03 -13.94 24.44
N GLU A 99 1.60 -13.49 23.33
CA GLU A 99 3.00 -13.01 23.28
C GLU A 99 3.22 -11.79 24.15
N HIS A 100 2.29 -10.82 24.13
CA HIS A 100 2.38 -9.64 24.98
C HIS A 100 2.32 -9.97 26.48
N PHE A 101 1.57 -11.01 26.86
CA PHE A 101 1.50 -11.49 28.25
C PHE A 101 2.61 -12.50 28.62
N HIS A 102 3.37 -13.03 27.65
CA HIS A 102 4.47 -13.99 27.85
C HIS A 102 5.82 -13.39 27.41
N GLU A 103 6.12 -12.15 27.82
CA GLU A 103 7.48 -11.59 27.73
C GLU A 103 8.50 -12.50 28.46
N SER A 104 9.01 -13.55 27.78
CA SER A 104 10.23 -14.26 28.18
C SER A 104 10.83 -15.22 27.15
N ILE A 105 10.21 -15.51 25.99
CA ILE A 105 10.86 -16.39 25.01
C ILE A 105 10.85 -15.74 23.62
N GLN A 106 12.03 -15.26 23.22
CA GLN A 106 12.37 -14.81 21.87
C GLN A 106 12.20 -15.95 20.86
N ILE A 107 10.97 -16.30 20.50
CA ILE A 107 10.72 -17.18 19.36
C ILE A 107 10.80 -16.32 18.10
N SER A 108 12.00 -16.30 17.52
CA SER A 108 12.28 -15.73 16.21
C SER A 108 11.44 -16.48 15.16
N GLY A 109 10.25 -15.99 14.83
CA GLY A 109 9.42 -16.66 13.81
C GLY A 109 7.97 -16.23 13.69
N VAL A 110 7.40 -15.47 14.64
CA VAL A 110 6.02 -15.00 14.51
C VAL A 110 5.99 -13.65 13.77
N PRO A 111 5.17 -13.51 12.70
CA PRO A 111 4.99 -12.24 12.02
C PRO A 111 4.36 -11.22 12.97
N GLU A 112 5.17 -10.32 13.49
CA GLU A 112 4.70 -9.21 14.33
C GLU A 112 3.93 -8.21 13.46
N VAL A 113 2.64 -8.03 13.74
CA VAL A 113 1.84 -6.98 13.11
C VAL A 113 2.23 -5.64 13.72
N LYS A 114 3.32 -5.06 13.22
CA LYS A 114 3.79 -3.73 13.61
C LYS A 114 3.13 -2.66 12.74
N ALA A 115 2.61 -1.61 13.37
CA ALA A 115 2.13 -0.43 12.66
C ALA A 115 3.29 0.19 11.87
N MET A 116 3.15 0.27 10.55
CA MET A 116 4.16 0.83 9.65
C MET A 116 4.15 2.36 9.75
N LEU A 117 5.18 2.93 10.38
CA LEU A 117 5.32 4.35 10.66
C LEU A 117 6.59 4.90 9.97
N PRO A 118 6.43 5.66 8.86
CA PRO A 118 7.54 6.29 8.16
C PRO A 118 8.38 7.18 9.09
N GLY A 119 9.69 6.98 9.10
CA GLY A 119 10.65 7.65 9.97
C GLY A 119 10.88 6.97 11.33
N VAL A 120 10.02 6.04 11.75
CA VAL A 120 10.18 5.30 13.02
C VAL A 120 10.71 3.89 12.75
N ASN A 121 9.95 3.08 12.01
CA ASN A 121 10.34 1.69 11.68
C ASN A 121 10.55 1.47 10.17
N ILE A 122 10.31 2.49 9.35
CA ILE A 122 10.48 2.46 7.89
C ILE A 122 11.20 3.74 7.45
N PRO A 123 12.03 3.72 6.40
CA PRO A 123 12.62 4.93 5.84
C PRO A 123 11.58 6.00 5.50
N ALA A 124 11.81 7.24 5.92
CA ALA A 124 10.88 8.34 5.64
C ALA A 124 10.77 8.70 4.14
N SER A 125 11.70 8.24 3.30
CA SER A 125 11.60 8.34 1.82
C SER A 125 10.38 7.61 1.27
N ASP A 126 9.97 6.54 1.95
CA ASP A 126 8.93 5.64 1.45
C ASP A 126 7.53 6.13 1.86
N PHE A 127 7.46 7.24 2.61
CA PHE A 127 6.23 7.86 3.08
C PHE A 127 5.16 7.93 2.00
N TRP A 128 5.50 8.45 0.82
CA TRP A 128 4.54 8.64 -0.27
C TRP A 128 3.97 7.31 -0.80
N VAL A 129 4.80 6.26 -0.84
CA VAL A 129 4.37 4.93 -1.28
C VAL A 129 3.35 4.37 -0.30
N TYR A 130 3.62 4.45 1.00
CA TYR A 130 2.68 3.99 2.03
C TYR A 130 1.42 4.84 2.13
N PHE A 131 1.54 6.17 2.04
CA PHE A 131 0.40 7.09 2.03
C PHE A 131 -0.56 6.77 0.88
N MET A 132 -0.02 6.57 -0.33
CA MET A 132 -0.82 6.19 -1.49
C MET A 132 -1.39 4.78 -1.35
N ALA A 133 -0.62 3.80 -0.82
CA ALA A 133 -1.10 2.44 -0.62
C ALA A 133 -2.28 2.37 0.36
N ILE A 134 -2.18 3.07 1.50
CA ILE A 134 -3.26 3.15 2.49
C ILE A 134 -4.47 3.87 1.89
N GLY A 135 -4.26 5.00 1.22
CA GLY A 135 -5.35 5.74 0.57
C GLY A 135 -6.07 4.90 -0.47
N PHE A 136 -5.33 4.21 -1.34
CA PHE A 136 -5.88 3.35 -2.38
C PHE A 136 -6.62 2.15 -1.80
N SER A 137 -6.04 1.46 -0.80
CA SER A 137 -6.71 0.36 -0.11
C SER A 137 -7.99 0.83 0.58
N SER A 138 -7.97 1.99 1.24
CA SER A 138 -9.14 2.53 1.91
C SER A 138 -10.26 2.88 0.93
N ILE A 139 -9.94 3.48 -0.23
CA ILE A 139 -10.93 3.76 -1.28
C ILE A 139 -11.59 2.46 -1.77
N PHE A 140 -10.81 1.41 -2.05
CA PHE A 140 -11.35 0.13 -2.51
C PHE A 140 -12.17 -0.60 -1.43
N HIS A 141 -11.75 -0.49 -0.17
CA HIS A 141 -12.49 -1.02 0.98
C HIS A 141 -13.90 -0.42 1.04
N GLU A 142 -13.98 0.90 1.01
CA GLU A 142 -15.24 1.64 1.09
C GLU A 142 -16.09 1.44 -0.17
N LEU A 143 -15.46 1.38 -1.35
CA LEU A 143 -16.16 1.03 -2.59
C LEU A 143 -16.85 -0.34 -2.47
N GLY A 144 -16.21 -1.30 -1.79
CA GLY A 144 -16.80 -2.60 -1.49
C GLY A 144 -18.09 -2.47 -0.68
N HIS A 145 -18.08 -1.72 0.42
CA HIS A 145 -19.27 -1.44 1.24
C HIS A 145 -20.36 -0.75 0.43
N ALA A 146 -20.00 0.31 -0.30
CA ALA A 146 -20.89 1.08 -1.15
C ALA A 146 -21.57 0.21 -2.23
N ALA A 147 -20.80 -0.64 -2.90
CA ALA A 147 -21.31 -1.52 -3.93
C ALA A 147 -22.22 -2.62 -3.37
N ALA A 148 -21.87 -3.20 -2.22
CA ALA A 148 -22.70 -4.20 -1.52
C ALA A 148 -24.01 -3.59 -1.00
N ALA A 149 -23.93 -2.38 -0.42
CA ALA A 149 -25.11 -1.62 0.02
C ALA A 149 -26.07 -1.36 -1.14
N ALA A 150 -25.54 -0.94 -2.31
CA ALA A 150 -26.34 -0.76 -3.51
C ALA A 150 -26.98 -2.06 -4.03
N GLN A 151 -26.33 -3.23 -3.84
CA GLN A 151 -26.93 -4.52 -4.21
C GLN A 151 -28.13 -4.89 -3.34
N GLU A 152 -28.08 -4.56 -2.06
CA GLU A 152 -29.15 -4.82 -1.08
C GLU A 152 -30.13 -3.64 -0.94
N ASP A 153 -30.10 -2.69 -1.89
CA ASP A 153 -30.99 -1.52 -1.97
C ASP A 153 -30.92 -0.58 -0.75
N VAL A 154 -29.76 -0.50 -0.11
CA VAL A 154 -29.45 0.50 0.92
C VAL A 154 -28.97 1.79 0.27
N GLN A 155 -29.52 2.92 0.72
CA GLN A 155 -29.17 4.23 0.21
C GLN A 155 -27.79 4.69 0.71
N LEU A 156 -26.96 5.16 -0.22
CA LEU A 156 -25.70 5.84 0.07
C LEU A 156 -26.01 7.33 0.29
N LEU A 157 -25.66 7.86 1.46
CA LEU A 157 -25.85 9.26 1.82
C LEU A 157 -24.68 10.09 1.29
N ASN A 158 -23.46 9.78 1.71
CA ASN A 158 -22.24 10.50 1.32
C ASN A 158 -21.07 9.52 1.13
N ILE A 159 -20.11 9.91 0.32
CA ILE A 159 -18.78 9.29 0.27
C ILE A 159 -17.78 10.38 0.59
N GLY A 160 -16.71 10.03 1.30
CA GLY A 160 -15.73 11.03 1.67
C GLY A 160 -14.36 10.48 1.98
N VAL A 161 -13.46 11.43 2.19
CA VAL A 161 -12.11 11.18 2.70
C VAL A 161 -11.92 12.04 3.93
N TYR A 162 -11.43 11.42 4.99
CA TYR A 162 -11.01 12.03 6.23
C TYR A 162 -9.49 11.81 6.36
N VAL A 163 -8.74 12.88 6.55
CA VAL A 163 -7.29 12.78 6.78
C VAL A 163 -6.99 13.32 8.17
N PHE A 164 -6.44 12.46 9.03
CA PHE A 164 -5.95 12.84 10.35
C PHE A 164 -4.42 12.75 10.39
N ALA A 165 -3.77 13.88 10.63
CA ALA A 165 -2.33 14.06 10.51
C ALA A 165 -1.78 13.59 9.15
N ILE A 166 -1.38 12.32 9.03
CA ILE A 166 -0.84 11.74 7.80
C ILE A 166 -1.65 10.55 7.29
N ILE A 167 -2.72 10.16 7.98
CA ILE A 167 -3.44 8.92 7.69
C ILE A 167 -4.68 9.27 6.86
N PRO A 168 -4.74 8.88 5.57
CA PRO A 168 -5.93 9.04 4.76
C PRO A 168 -6.91 7.88 5.01
N ILE A 169 -8.14 8.23 5.33
CA ILE A 169 -9.24 7.29 5.61
C ILE A 169 -10.41 7.68 4.72
N ALA A 170 -10.72 6.86 3.72
CA ALA A 170 -11.99 6.96 3.00
C ALA A 170 -13.12 6.43 3.88
N PHE A 171 -14.34 6.92 3.67
CA PHE A 171 -15.55 6.39 4.30
C PHE A 171 -16.76 6.49 3.38
N VAL A 172 -17.70 5.57 3.55
CA VAL A 172 -19.04 5.64 2.96
C VAL A 172 -20.08 5.76 4.06
N GLU A 173 -20.90 6.79 3.97
CA GLU A 173 -22.01 7.05 4.87
C GLU A 173 -23.29 6.40 4.31
N LEU A 174 -23.81 5.42 5.02
CA LEU A 174 -25.01 4.65 4.64
C LEU A 174 -26.21 5.05 5.52
N ASN A 175 -27.42 4.93 4.96
CA ASN A 175 -28.65 5.10 5.76
C ASN A 175 -28.77 3.96 6.79
N THR A 176 -28.63 4.30 8.07
CA THR A 176 -28.62 3.35 9.19
C THR A 176 -29.98 2.70 9.44
N GLU A 177 -31.08 3.42 9.23
CA GLU A 177 -32.44 2.88 9.39
C GLU A 177 -32.71 1.80 8.34
N HIS A 178 -32.38 2.07 7.07
CA HIS A 178 -32.47 1.09 6.00
C HIS A 178 -31.55 -0.11 6.27
N LEU A 179 -30.30 0.13 6.69
CA LEU A 179 -29.35 -0.93 6.99
C LEU A 179 -29.83 -1.83 8.14
N ASN A 180 -30.42 -1.27 9.19
CA ASN A 180 -30.92 -2.02 10.33
C ASN A 180 -32.22 -2.78 10.04
N SER A 181 -32.99 -2.34 9.05
CA SER A 181 -34.19 -3.06 8.59
C SER A 181 -33.87 -4.35 7.81
N LEU A 182 -32.64 -4.50 7.32
CA LEU A 182 -32.20 -5.69 6.57
C LEU A 182 -32.01 -6.92 7.46
N SER A 183 -32.18 -8.10 6.85
CA SER A 183 -31.83 -9.37 7.50
C SER A 183 -30.33 -9.46 7.80
N ILE A 184 -29.99 -10.21 8.84
CA ILE A 184 -28.61 -10.35 9.35
C ILE A 184 -27.63 -10.75 8.25
N THR A 185 -28.01 -11.69 7.38
CA THR A 185 -27.15 -12.14 6.28
C THR A 185 -26.82 -11.00 5.31
N LYS A 186 -27.80 -10.16 4.97
CA LYS A 186 -27.58 -9.03 4.05
C LYS A 186 -26.70 -7.96 4.69
N ARG A 187 -26.94 -7.64 5.97
CA ARG A 187 -26.10 -6.72 6.74
C ARG A 187 -24.67 -7.20 6.81
N LEU A 188 -24.48 -8.48 7.09
CA LEU A 188 -23.16 -9.07 7.22
C LEU A 188 -22.41 -9.14 5.88
N LYS A 189 -23.11 -9.34 4.75
CA LYS A 189 -22.50 -9.15 3.42
C LYS A 189 -21.97 -7.74 3.21
N ILE A 190 -22.72 -6.71 3.62
CA ILE A 190 -22.27 -5.32 3.51
C ILE A 190 -21.06 -5.10 4.40
N TYR A 191 -21.07 -5.53 5.66
CA TYR A 191 -19.92 -5.39 6.57
C TYR A 191 -18.69 -6.19 6.15
N CYS A 192 -18.84 -7.37 5.53
CA CYS A 192 -17.71 -8.14 5.02
C CYS A 192 -17.19 -7.62 3.67
N ALA A 193 -17.95 -6.78 2.96
CA ALA A 193 -17.62 -6.37 1.60
C ALA A 193 -16.29 -5.62 1.50
N GLY A 194 -16.00 -4.73 2.45
CA GLY A 194 -14.75 -3.97 2.45
C GLY A 194 -13.52 -4.85 2.67
N VAL A 195 -13.59 -5.76 3.64
CA VAL A 195 -12.53 -6.77 3.87
C VAL A 195 -12.29 -7.60 2.61
N TRP A 196 -13.37 -8.10 1.99
CA TRP A 196 -13.28 -8.89 0.77
C TRP A 196 -12.63 -8.13 -0.40
N HIS A 197 -12.95 -6.83 -0.57
CA HIS A 197 -12.32 -6.01 -1.61
C HIS A 197 -10.83 -5.79 -1.36
N ASN A 198 -10.41 -5.62 -0.10
CA ASN A 198 -8.99 -5.53 0.24
C ASN A 198 -8.25 -6.86 0.02
N VAL A 199 -8.87 -7.99 0.33
CA VAL A 199 -8.30 -9.32 0.03
C VAL A 199 -8.12 -9.49 -1.48
N ALA A 200 -9.15 -9.15 -2.27
CA ALA A 200 -9.06 -9.20 -3.73
C ALA A 200 -8.00 -8.25 -4.27
N LEU A 201 -7.90 -7.04 -3.72
CA LEU A 201 -6.90 -6.06 -4.10
C LEU A 201 -5.47 -6.55 -3.80
N ALA A 202 -5.26 -7.13 -2.62
CA ALA A 202 -3.98 -7.71 -2.23
C ALA A 202 -3.59 -8.88 -3.15
N PHE A 203 -4.55 -9.73 -3.51
CA PHE A 203 -4.33 -10.81 -4.46
C PHE A 203 -3.94 -10.28 -5.86
N ILE A 204 -4.62 -9.25 -6.37
CA ILE A 204 -4.27 -8.60 -7.64
C ILE A 204 -2.88 -7.98 -7.55
N ALA A 205 -2.56 -7.28 -6.48
CA ALA A 205 -1.24 -6.68 -6.27
C ALA A 205 -0.13 -7.74 -6.23
N MET A 206 -0.38 -8.88 -5.59
CA MET A 206 0.55 -10.01 -5.55
C MET A 206 0.77 -10.62 -6.94
N LEU A 207 -0.30 -10.80 -7.72
CA LEU A 207 -0.19 -11.27 -9.11
C LEU A 207 0.59 -10.29 -9.98
N LEU A 208 0.35 -8.99 -9.84
CA LEU A 208 1.11 -7.95 -10.53
C LEU A 208 2.58 -7.96 -10.13
N PHE A 209 2.89 -8.14 -8.85
CA PHE A 209 4.25 -8.23 -8.34
C PHE A 209 5.01 -9.41 -8.97
N PHE A 210 4.42 -10.61 -8.98
CA PHE A 210 5.07 -11.78 -9.57
C PHE A 210 5.14 -11.74 -11.10
N SER A 211 4.21 -11.04 -11.76
CA SER A 211 4.24 -10.86 -13.22
C SER A 211 5.11 -9.68 -13.67
N ALA A 212 5.56 -8.81 -12.76
CA ALA A 212 6.35 -7.62 -13.09
C ALA A 212 7.58 -7.91 -13.96
N PRO A 213 8.41 -8.94 -13.71
CA PRO A 213 9.57 -9.23 -14.57
C PRO A 213 9.18 -9.50 -16.02
N ILE A 214 8.05 -10.16 -16.24
CA ILE A 214 7.52 -10.48 -17.56
C ILE A 214 6.92 -9.23 -18.19
N LEU A 215 6.09 -8.49 -17.46
CA LEU A 215 5.43 -7.27 -17.93
C LEU A 215 6.43 -6.19 -18.35
N PHE A 216 7.53 -6.06 -17.60
CA PHE A 216 8.56 -5.07 -17.87
C PHE A 216 9.73 -5.60 -18.70
N SER A 217 9.70 -6.85 -19.15
CA SER A 217 10.77 -7.46 -19.97
C SER A 217 11.08 -6.69 -21.26
N ILE A 218 10.11 -5.96 -21.82
CA ILE A 218 10.31 -5.11 -23.00
C ILE A 218 11.17 -3.87 -22.67
N ALA A 219 11.07 -3.37 -21.43
CA ALA A 219 11.78 -2.18 -20.98
C ALA A 219 13.20 -2.50 -20.43
N TYR A 220 13.46 -3.75 -20.07
CA TYR A 220 14.72 -4.17 -19.47
C TYR A 220 15.45 -5.17 -20.37
N LYS A 221 16.75 -4.93 -20.58
CA LYS A 221 17.60 -5.94 -21.22
C LYS A 221 18.07 -6.95 -20.18
N THR A 222 17.78 -8.22 -20.40
CA THR A 222 18.27 -9.34 -19.58
C THR A 222 19.44 -10.02 -20.25
N ASP A 223 20.20 -10.81 -19.47
CA ASP A 223 21.24 -11.72 -19.98
C ASP A 223 22.44 -11.06 -20.68
N ILE A 224 22.75 -9.80 -20.32
CA ILE A 224 23.91 -9.04 -20.84
C ILE A 224 25.08 -9.02 -19.84
N GLY A 225 25.10 -9.93 -18.87
CA GLY A 225 26.14 -9.99 -17.84
C GLY A 225 25.71 -9.39 -16.51
N VAL A 226 26.67 -9.24 -15.60
CA VAL A 226 26.41 -8.76 -14.23
C VAL A 226 26.91 -7.33 -14.09
N ARG A 227 26.04 -6.45 -13.60
CA ARG A 227 26.33 -5.03 -13.38
C ARG A 227 26.91 -4.81 -11.99
N VAL A 228 27.98 -4.03 -11.90
CA VAL A 228 28.51 -3.51 -10.65
C VAL A 228 27.59 -2.41 -10.13
N THR A 229 27.05 -2.58 -8.92
CA THR A 229 26.12 -1.62 -8.29
C THR A 229 26.74 -0.84 -7.13
N GLY A 230 28.00 -1.13 -6.79
CA GLY A 230 28.73 -0.50 -5.70
C GLY A 230 29.84 -1.37 -5.15
N PHE A 231 30.66 -0.79 -4.27
CA PHE A 231 31.81 -1.44 -3.65
C PHE A 231 31.80 -1.26 -2.13
N THR A 232 32.37 -2.22 -1.41
CA THR A 232 32.71 -2.03 0.01
C THR A 232 33.97 -1.19 0.14
N SER A 233 34.10 -0.43 1.23
CA SER A 233 35.18 0.54 1.45
C SER A 233 36.60 -0.05 1.38
N ASP A 234 36.72 -1.35 1.63
CA ASP A 234 37.94 -2.16 1.67
C ASP A 234 38.19 -2.96 0.39
N SER A 235 37.35 -2.81 -0.64
CA SER A 235 37.43 -3.63 -1.84
C SER A 235 38.74 -3.37 -2.62
N PRO A 236 39.51 -4.42 -2.96
CA PRO A 236 40.73 -4.28 -3.76
C PRO A 236 40.45 -3.84 -5.21
N LEU A 237 39.18 -3.86 -5.63
CA LEU A 237 38.72 -3.49 -6.97
C LEU A 237 38.53 -1.97 -7.14
N ILE A 238 38.78 -1.15 -6.12
CA ILE A 238 38.56 0.32 -6.13
C ILE A 238 39.76 1.11 -6.72
N LYS A 239 40.76 0.46 -7.32
CA LYS A 239 42.04 1.08 -7.73
C LYS A 239 42.14 1.31 -9.25
N PRO A 240 43.19 1.99 -9.79
CA PRO A 240 43.23 2.48 -11.18
C PRO A 240 43.13 1.43 -12.31
N ARG A 241 43.12 0.14 -11.98
CA ARG A 241 42.93 -1.00 -12.90
C ARG A 241 41.77 -1.92 -12.46
N GLY A 242 40.88 -1.38 -11.64
CA GLY A 242 39.74 -2.08 -11.06
C GLY A 242 38.47 -1.89 -11.88
N LEU A 243 37.32 -2.05 -11.23
CA LEU A 243 36.01 -1.86 -11.85
C LEU A 243 35.45 -0.49 -11.44
N GLU A 244 34.62 0.07 -12.30
CA GLU A 244 33.84 1.27 -12.00
C GLU A 244 32.38 0.92 -11.67
N ASP A 245 31.71 1.85 -11.00
CA ASP A 245 30.27 1.69 -10.77
C ASP A 245 29.55 1.70 -12.11
N SER A 246 28.54 0.84 -12.26
CA SER A 246 27.82 0.58 -13.53
C SER A 246 28.60 -0.18 -14.62
N ASP A 247 29.82 -0.66 -14.38
CA ASP A 247 30.46 -1.61 -15.29
C ASP A 247 29.65 -2.90 -15.44
N VAL A 248 29.70 -3.51 -16.62
CA VAL A 248 29.02 -4.76 -16.93
C VAL A 248 30.05 -5.84 -17.21
N ILE A 249 30.14 -6.82 -16.31
CA ILE A 249 31.08 -7.93 -16.41
C ILE A 249 30.50 -9.00 -17.34
N LEU A 250 31.17 -9.22 -18.47
CA LEU A 250 30.77 -10.18 -19.50
C LEU A 250 31.42 -11.55 -19.35
N SER A 251 32.61 -11.64 -18.73
CA SER A 251 33.30 -12.91 -18.49
C SER A 251 34.34 -12.83 -17.37
N ILE A 252 34.69 -13.98 -16.78
CA ILE A 252 35.84 -14.15 -15.86
C ILE A 252 36.75 -15.24 -16.43
N ASN A 253 38.02 -14.93 -16.70
CA ASN A 253 39.01 -15.90 -17.21
C ASN A 253 38.51 -16.72 -18.42
N GLY A 254 37.76 -16.07 -19.33
CA GLY A 254 37.13 -16.69 -20.50
C GLY A 254 35.83 -17.46 -20.24
N CYS A 255 35.35 -17.53 -18.99
CA CYS A 255 34.04 -18.06 -18.64
C CYS A 255 32.96 -16.99 -18.89
N PRO A 256 32.08 -17.15 -19.89
CA PRO A 256 31.08 -16.14 -20.23
C PRO A 256 29.98 -16.05 -19.17
N ILE A 257 29.58 -14.83 -18.83
CA ILE A 257 28.58 -14.52 -17.81
C ILE A 257 27.43 -13.78 -18.46
N LYS A 258 26.22 -14.34 -18.36
CA LYS A 258 25.00 -13.66 -18.82
C LYS A 258 24.12 -13.25 -17.65
N ASN A 259 24.09 -14.05 -16.59
CA ASN A 259 23.24 -13.82 -15.42
C ASN A 259 23.98 -14.13 -14.09
N ALA A 260 23.27 -13.92 -12.97
CA ALA A 260 23.82 -14.13 -11.63
C ALA A 260 24.23 -15.59 -11.34
N LYS A 261 23.59 -16.57 -11.99
CA LYS A 261 23.97 -17.99 -11.82
C LYS A 261 25.29 -18.27 -12.52
N ASP A 262 25.47 -17.76 -13.74
CA ASP A 262 26.73 -17.89 -14.49
C ASP A 262 27.88 -17.21 -13.73
N TRP A 263 27.62 -16.05 -13.13
CA TRP A 263 28.59 -15.35 -12.27
C TRP A 263 29.05 -16.23 -11.10
N SER A 264 28.10 -16.79 -10.33
CA SER A 264 28.42 -17.67 -9.21
C SER A 264 29.20 -18.91 -9.67
N TYR A 265 28.80 -19.50 -10.79
CA TYR A 265 29.47 -20.66 -11.37
C TYR A 265 30.90 -20.33 -11.82
N CYS A 266 31.08 -19.26 -12.61
CA CYS A 266 32.38 -18.85 -13.12
C CYS A 266 33.34 -18.45 -11.98
N LEU A 267 32.83 -17.85 -10.90
CA LEU A 267 33.62 -17.57 -9.70
C LEU A 267 34.12 -18.86 -9.02
N HIS A 268 33.26 -19.86 -8.85
CA HIS A 268 33.66 -21.14 -8.30
C HIS A 268 34.75 -21.81 -9.16
N VAL A 269 34.57 -21.82 -10.49
CA VAL A 269 35.58 -22.35 -11.42
C VAL A 269 36.89 -21.55 -11.37
N ALA A 270 36.82 -20.23 -11.23
CA ALA A 270 37.99 -19.37 -11.14
C ALA A 270 38.76 -19.56 -9.82
N HIS A 271 38.07 -19.89 -8.72
CA HIS A 271 38.70 -20.21 -7.44
C HIS A 271 39.53 -21.51 -7.51
N ASP A 272 39.03 -22.52 -8.22
CA ASP A 272 39.71 -23.82 -8.35
C ASP A 272 40.85 -23.82 -9.39
N ARG A 273 40.91 -22.80 -10.25
CA ARG A 273 42.01 -22.62 -11.21
C ARG A 273 43.06 -21.67 -10.63
N TYR A 274 44.30 -22.15 -10.54
CA TYR A 274 45.47 -21.29 -10.28
C TYR A 274 45.54 -20.17 -11.34
N GLY A 275 45.80 -18.94 -10.89
CA GLY A 275 45.77 -17.73 -11.71
C GLY A 275 46.51 -17.90 -13.04
N ILE A 276 45.82 -17.57 -14.14
CA ILE A 276 46.39 -17.65 -15.48
C ILE A 276 47.27 -16.41 -15.65
N CYS A 277 48.56 -16.61 -15.94
CA CYS A 277 49.44 -15.51 -16.36
C CYS A 277 49.02 -15.09 -17.78
N THR A 278 48.34 -13.95 -17.90
CA THR A 278 48.09 -13.33 -19.21
C THR A 278 49.30 -12.47 -19.57
N SER A 279 49.81 -12.60 -20.80
CA SER A 279 50.81 -11.67 -21.34
C SER A 279 50.21 -10.26 -21.39
N ALA A 280 51.02 -9.26 -21.03
CA ALA A 280 50.64 -7.86 -21.22
C ALA A 280 50.61 -7.57 -22.73
N GLU A 281 49.42 -7.53 -23.31
CA GLU A 281 49.14 -6.85 -24.57
C GLU A 281 48.50 -5.49 -24.29
#